data_AF-A0A2P8E8X1-F1
#
_entry.id   AF-A0A2P8E8X1-F1
#
_cell.length_a   1.000
_cell.length_b   1.000
_cell.length_c   1.000
_cell.angle_alpha   90.00
_cell.angle_beta   90.00
_cell.angle_gamma   90.00
#
_symmetry.space_group_name_H-M   'P 1'
#
loop_
_entity.id
_entity.type
_entity.pdbx_description
1 polymer ?
#
loop_
_entity_poly.entity_id
_entity_poly.type
_entity_poly.pdbx_seq_one_letter_code
_entity_poly.pdbx_strand_id
1 'polypeptide(L)'
;MSDVVRASPRRAALTAMLRRLKSGDIAPRELTDWAYVYIGHDGEPDCLPFVYLDDVYVAAEDTGHDIEEVDGWTQEEADAFLDGRPSPGLGSGWGICPPGPL
;
A
#
# COMPACT_ATOMS: atom_id res chain seq x y z
N MET A 1 -3.73 20.03 21.59
CA MET A 1 -2.50 20.16 20.78
C MET A 1 -1.60 18.97 21.08
N SER A 2 -2.05 17.80 20.63
CA SER A 2 -1.53 16.45 20.86
C SER A 2 -2.22 15.64 19.76
N ASP A 3 -1.61 14.96 18.82
CA ASP A 3 -0.48 14.04 18.88
C ASP A 3 0.15 14.06 17.48
N VAL A 4 1.21 14.85 17.26
CA VAL A 4 2.10 14.61 16.12
C VAL A 4 2.94 13.41 16.55
N VAL A 5 2.31 12.23 16.51
CA VAL A 5 2.97 10.93 16.62
C VAL A 5 4.13 11.01 15.62
N ARG A 6 5.36 11.01 16.13
CA ARG A 6 6.56 10.94 15.30
C ARG A 6 6.39 9.70 14.42
N ALA A 7 6.07 9.91 13.13
CA ALA A 7 5.96 8.82 12.18
C ALA A 7 7.25 7.99 12.25
N SER A 8 7.11 6.67 12.32
CA SER A 8 8.27 5.79 12.25
C SER A 8 9.03 6.06 10.95
N PRO A 9 10.34 5.75 10.90
CA PRO A 9 11.13 5.94 9.67
C PRO A 9 10.50 5.25 8.45
N ARG A 10 9.92 4.05 8.62
CA ARG A 10 9.24 3.30 7.55
C ARG A 10 7.97 4.02 7.08
N ARG A 11 7.12 4.47 8.00
CA ARG A 11 5.90 5.23 7.67
C ARG A 11 6.22 6.55 6.97
N ALA A 12 7.27 7.25 7.40
CA ALA A 12 7.73 8.47 6.76
C ALA A 12 8.29 8.21 5.35
N ALA A 13 9.05 7.13 5.17
CA ALA A 13 9.55 6.71 3.86
C ALA A 13 8.40 6.33 2.91
N LEU A 14 7.42 5.56 3.39
CA LEU A 14 6.22 5.22 2.64
C LEU A 14 5.47 6.48 2.21
N THR A 15 5.27 7.44 3.12
CA THR A 15 4.63 8.73 2.78
C THR A 15 5.37 9.44 1.63
N ALA A 16 6.70 9.41 1.60
CA ALA A 16 7.48 10.00 0.53
C ALA A 16 7.30 9.25 -0.80
N MET A 17 7.29 7.91 -0.77
CA MET A 17 7.06 7.08 -1.95
C MET A 17 5.65 7.24 -2.51
N LEU A 18 4.63 7.32 -1.65
CA LEU A 18 3.25 7.59 -2.07
C LEU A 18 3.11 8.94 -2.75
N ARG A 19 3.84 9.97 -2.30
CA ARG A 19 3.85 11.27 -3.00
C ARG A 19 4.48 11.16 -4.39
N ARG A 20 5.54 10.35 -4.55
CA ARG A 20 6.14 10.06 -5.86
C ARG A 20 5.19 9.31 -6.78
N LEU A 21 4.40 8.38 -6.24
CA LEU A 21 3.33 7.72 -6.99
C LEU A 21 2.31 8.75 -7.48
N LYS A 22 1.84 9.63 -6.58
CA LYS A 22 0.81 10.63 -6.91
C LYS A 22 1.28 11.73 -7.84
N SER A 23 2.58 12.00 -7.93
CA SER A 23 3.17 12.85 -8.97
C SER A 23 3.41 12.13 -10.30
N GLY A 24 3.26 10.80 -10.35
CA GLY A 24 3.58 9.99 -11.53
C GLY A 24 5.07 9.74 -11.71
N ASP A 25 5.90 9.97 -10.69
CA ASP A 25 7.35 9.74 -10.72
C ASP A 25 7.72 8.26 -10.58
N ILE A 26 6.81 7.44 -10.04
CA ILE A 26 6.92 5.98 -9.97
C ILE A 26 5.58 5.34 -10.30
N ALA A 27 5.61 4.12 -10.84
CA ALA A 27 4.43 3.31 -11.10
C ALA A 27 3.91 2.61 -9.83
N PRO A 28 2.63 2.19 -9.80
CA PRO A 28 2.07 1.37 -8.71
C PRO A 28 2.90 0.13 -8.36
N ARG A 29 3.30 -0.67 -9.35
CA ARG A 29 4.14 -1.88 -9.15
C ARG A 29 5.48 -1.55 -8.47
N GLU A 30 6.13 -0.45 -8.85
CA GLU A 30 7.40 -0.03 -8.27
C GLU A 30 7.25 0.38 -6.80
N LEU A 31 6.12 0.99 -6.42
CA LEU A 31 5.81 1.30 -5.04
C LEU A 31 5.65 0.02 -4.21
N THR A 32 4.90 -0.97 -4.69
CA THR A 32 4.61 -2.19 -3.93
C THR A 32 5.83 -3.09 -3.79
N ASP A 33 6.64 -3.22 -4.85
CA ASP A 33 7.92 -3.94 -4.78
C ASP A 33 8.86 -3.29 -3.75
N TRP A 34 8.98 -1.95 -3.79
CA TRP A 34 9.73 -1.22 -2.78
C TRP A 34 9.19 -1.45 -1.37
N ALA A 35 7.87 -1.45 -1.18
CA ALA A 35 7.25 -1.68 0.11
C ALA A 35 7.53 -3.10 0.62
N TYR A 36 7.39 -4.12 -0.24
CA TYR A 36 7.71 -5.50 0.09
C TYR A 36 9.17 -5.65 0.56
N VAL A 37 10.11 -5.07 -0.18
CA VAL A 37 11.55 -5.17 0.13
C VAL A 37 11.94 -4.34 1.36
N TYR A 38 11.45 -3.11 1.49
CA TYR A 38 11.93 -2.16 2.50
C TYR A 38 11.13 -2.21 3.81
N ILE A 39 9.82 -2.42 3.73
CA ILE A 39 8.92 -2.48 4.89
C ILE A 39 8.80 -3.92 5.36
N GLY A 40 8.49 -4.84 4.44
CA GLY A 40 8.28 -6.26 4.72
C GLY A 40 7.04 -6.54 5.56
N HIS A 41 6.70 -7.82 5.72
CA HIS A 41 5.52 -8.25 6.50
C HIS A 41 5.64 -8.03 8.02
N ASP A 42 6.82 -7.62 8.51
CA ASP A 42 7.02 -7.21 9.91
C ASP A 42 6.81 -5.71 10.14
N GLY A 43 6.38 -4.99 9.09
CA GLY A 43 6.11 -3.57 9.10
C GLY A 43 4.96 -3.12 9.99
N GLU A 44 4.82 -1.81 10.09
CA GLU A 44 3.72 -1.18 10.81
C GLU A 44 2.37 -1.56 10.17
N PRO A 45 1.30 -1.79 10.96
CA PRO A 45 0.01 -2.24 10.44
C PRO A 45 -0.59 -1.36 9.33
N ASP A 46 -0.36 -0.04 9.39
CA ASP A 46 -0.84 0.91 8.39
C ASP A 46 -0.04 0.88 7.08
N CYS A 47 1.15 0.27 7.09
CA CYS A 47 2.02 0.12 5.92
C CYS A 47 1.84 -1.24 5.23
N LEU A 48 1.31 -2.25 5.94
CA LEU A 48 1.14 -3.61 5.42
C LEU A 48 0.24 -3.73 4.16
N PRO A 49 -0.79 -2.89 3.93
CA PRO A 49 -1.57 -2.99 2.69
C PRO A 49 -0.71 -2.90 1.41
N PHE A 50 0.34 -2.08 1.40
CA PHE A 50 1.23 -1.93 0.25
C PHE A 50 2.19 -3.10 0.09
N VAL A 51 2.53 -3.79 1.18
CA VAL A 51 3.30 -5.03 1.15
C VAL A 51 2.45 -6.15 0.56
N TYR A 52 1.19 -6.26 0.98
CA TYR A 52 0.27 -7.27 0.46
C TYR A 52 -0.15 -7.02 -1.00
N LEU A 53 -0.20 -5.77 -1.44
CA LEU A 53 -0.41 -5.45 -2.85
C LEU A 53 0.71 -6.03 -3.73
N ASP A 54 1.94 -6.15 -3.24
CA ASP A 54 3.02 -6.83 -3.96
C ASP A 54 2.69 -8.30 -4.24
N ASP A 55 2.23 -9.02 -3.20
CA ASP A 55 1.79 -10.41 -3.34
C ASP A 55 0.63 -10.55 -4.34
N VAL A 56 -0.31 -9.57 -4.34
CA VAL A 56 -1.42 -9.53 -5.29
C VAL A 56 -0.93 -9.29 -6.72
N TYR A 57 0.03 -8.40 -6.93
CA TYR A 57 0.64 -8.20 -8.25
C TYR A 57 1.29 -9.49 -8.76
N VAL A 58 2.12 -10.14 -7.93
CA VAL A 58 2.79 -11.39 -8.31
C VAL A 58 1.75 -12.45 -8.68
N ALA A 59 0.70 -12.59 -7.86
CA ALA A 59 -0.35 -13.56 -8.15
C ALA A 59 -1.13 -13.20 -9.44
N ALA A 60 -1.40 -11.92 -9.70
CA ALA A 60 -2.08 -11.47 -10.90
C ALA A 60 -1.24 -11.71 -12.17
N GLU A 61 0.06 -11.44 -12.10
CA GLU A 61 1.02 -11.73 -13.18
C GLU A 61 1.07 -13.23 -13.50
N ASP A 62 1.09 -14.08 -12.47
CA ASP A 62 1.15 -15.54 -12.62
C ASP A 62 -0.14 -16.16 -13.20
N THR A 63 -1.29 -15.54 -12.92
CA THR A 63 -2.61 -16.07 -13.28
C THR A 63 -3.24 -15.38 -14.49
N GLY A 64 -2.64 -14.29 -14.97
CA GLY A 64 -3.17 -13.47 -16.06
C GLY A 64 -4.39 -12.63 -15.66
N HIS A 65 -4.51 -12.28 -14.37
CA HIS A 65 -5.50 -11.30 -13.92
C HIS A 65 -5.12 -9.88 -14.39
N ASP A 66 -6.09 -8.98 -14.34
CA ASP A 66 -5.94 -7.61 -14.83
C ASP A 66 -5.05 -6.78 -13.90
N ILE A 67 -3.87 -6.40 -14.42
CA ILE A 67 -2.90 -5.58 -13.70
C ILE A 67 -3.43 -4.14 -13.51
N GLU A 68 -4.26 -3.64 -14.43
CA GLU A 68 -4.85 -2.29 -14.30
C GLU A 68 -5.82 -2.22 -13.11
N GLU A 69 -6.46 -3.34 -12.75
CA GLU A 69 -7.31 -3.44 -11.57
C GLU A 69 -6.48 -3.30 -10.27
N VAL A 70 -5.31 -3.97 -10.22
CA VAL A 70 -4.39 -3.90 -9.07
C VAL A 70 -3.74 -2.51 -8.97
N ASP A 71 -3.44 -1.87 -10.10
CA ASP A 71 -3.02 -0.46 -10.16
C ASP A 71 -4.09 0.46 -9.54
N GLY A 72 -5.37 0.22 -9.88
CA GLY A 72 -6.50 0.93 -9.29
C GLY A 72 -6.54 0.81 -7.76
N TRP A 73 -6.43 -0.40 -7.23
CA TRP A 73 -6.41 -0.64 -5.77
C TRP A 73 -5.21 0.03 -5.10
N THR A 74 -4.04 0.00 -5.74
CA THR A 74 -2.84 0.66 -5.22
C THR A 74 -3.03 2.18 -5.13
N GLN A 75 -3.72 2.77 -6.11
CA GLN A 75 -4.06 4.19 -6.07
C GLN A 75 -5.06 4.52 -4.97
N GLU A 76 -6.09 3.70 -4.77
CA GLU A 76 -7.09 3.88 -3.70
C GLU A 76 -6.49 3.76 -2.30
N GLU A 77 -5.61 2.78 -2.07
CA GLU A 77 -4.84 2.63 -0.82
C GLU A 77 -3.94 3.83 -0.58
N ALA A 78 -3.28 4.32 -1.63
CA ALA A 78 -2.43 5.50 -1.53
C ALA A 78 -3.22 6.76 -1.14
N ASP A 79 -4.40 6.96 -1.70
CA ASP A 79 -5.27 8.08 -1.31
C ASP A 79 -5.77 7.93 0.12
N ALA A 80 -6.22 6.74 0.52
CA ALA A 80 -6.68 6.48 1.87
C ALA A 80 -5.58 6.74 2.92
N PHE A 81 -4.37 6.23 2.68
CA PHE A 81 -3.23 6.41 3.58
C PHE A 81 -2.86 7.88 3.73
N LEU A 82 -2.79 8.63 2.62
CA LEU A 82 -2.43 10.06 2.62
C LEU A 82 -3.52 10.93 3.28
N ASP A 83 -4.79 10.55 3.15
CA ASP A 83 -5.93 11.20 3.81
C ASP A 83 -6.07 10.82 5.30
N GLY A 84 -5.31 9.82 5.77
CA GLY A 84 -5.47 9.24 7.11
C GLY A 84 -6.77 8.45 7.28
N ARG A 85 -7.34 7.95 6.18
CA ARG A 85 -8.49 7.05 6.18
C ARG A 85 -8.03 5.59 6.37
N PRO A 86 -8.89 4.72 6.91
CA PRO A 86 -8.63 3.29 6.92
C PRO A 86 -8.39 2.76 5.51
N SER A 87 -7.57 1.71 5.40
CA SER A 87 -7.40 0.93 4.16
C SER A 87 -8.79 0.53 3.62
N PRO A 88 -9.10 0.82 2.35
CA PRO A 88 -10.33 0.36 1.69
C PRO A 88 -10.46 -1.17 1.67
N GLY A 89 -9.33 -1.86 1.83
CA GLY A 89 -9.23 -3.31 1.73
C GLY A 89 -9.05 -3.72 0.28
N LEU A 90 -8.25 -4.76 0.06
CA LEU A 90 -8.09 -5.33 -1.27
C LEU A 90 -9.43 -5.85 -1.77
N GLY A 91 -9.73 -5.60 -3.05
CA GLY A 91 -10.99 -5.97 -3.69
C GLY A 91 -11.41 -7.39 -3.29
N SER A 92 -12.69 -7.55 -2.94
CA SER A 92 -13.31 -8.70 -2.24
C SER A 92 -12.98 -10.12 -2.76
N GLY A 93 -12.30 -10.27 -3.90
CA GLY A 93 -11.85 -11.55 -4.47
C GLY A 93 -10.51 -12.07 -3.95
N TRP A 94 -9.63 -11.22 -3.40
CA TRP A 94 -8.25 -11.62 -3.03
C TRP A 94 -8.06 -11.98 -1.54
N GLY A 95 -9.09 -11.79 -0.71
CA GLY A 95 -9.14 -12.39 0.64
C GLY A 95 -8.08 -11.91 1.64
N ILE A 96 -7.37 -10.81 1.39
CA ILE A 96 -6.41 -10.25 2.35
C ILE A 96 -7.17 -9.30 3.28
N CYS A 97 -7.42 -9.76 4.51
CA CYS A 97 -8.12 -9.00 5.54
C CYS A 97 -7.46 -7.63 5.80
N PRO A 98 -8.23 -6.53 5.87
CA PRO A 98 -7.70 -5.28 6.41
C PRO A 98 -7.39 -5.45 7.91
N PRO A 99 -6.34 -4.80 8.44
CA PRO A 99 -6.21 -4.64 9.89
C PRO A 99 -7.44 -3.85 10.38
N GLY A 100 -8.20 -4.46 11.30
CA GLY A 100 -9.43 -3.89 11.86
C GLY A 100 -9.21 -2.54 12.56
N PRO A 101 -10.29 -1.83 12.91
CA PRO A 101 -10.20 -0.47 13.45
C PRO A 101 -9.43 -0.46 14.78
N LEU A 102 -8.60 0.58 14.95
CA LEU A 102 -7.86 0.93 16.17
C LEU A 102 -8.79 1.08 17.39
#